data_AF-A0A969ILD6-F1
#
_entry.id   AF-A0A969ILD6-F1
#
_cell.length_a   1.000
_cell.length_b   1.000
_cell.length_c   1.000
_cell.angle_alpha   90.00
_cell.angle_beta   90.00
_cell.angle_gamma   90.00
#
_symmetry.space_group_name_H-M   'P 1'
#
loop_
_entity.id
_entity.type
_entity.pdbx_description
1 polymer ?
#
loop_
_entity_poly.entity_id
_entity_poly.type
_entity_poly.pdbx_seq_one_letter_code
_entity_poly.pdbx_strand_id
1 'polypeptide(L)'
;MHALAFEAGAREPLAQGGDRQASRALWRLLLETADNDWLRSDASRRLAQLDAMDHIDALGRVVAAYRERGGVAPFTWDALVNAGLIRAVPRDPAGVPYHLGPYSGTLDLG
;
A
#
# COMPACT_ATOMS: atom_id res chain seq x y z
N MET A 1 -20.11 26.26 -21.85
CA MET A 1 -19.95 24.78 -21.89
C MET A 1 -18.58 24.44 -21.33
N HIS A 2 -18.56 23.85 -20.14
CA HIS A 2 -17.36 23.36 -19.47
C HIS A 2 -16.76 22.16 -20.23
N ALA A 3 -15.46 22.18 -20.46
CA ALA A 3 -14.66 20.96 -20.60
C ALA A 3 -13.43 21.16 -19.71
N LEU A 4 -13.56 20.73 -18.46
CA LEU A 4 -12.42 20.59 -17.56
C LEU A 4 -11.55 19.48 -18.15
N ALA A 5 -10.36 19.84 -18.60
CA ALA A 5 -9.33 18.88 -18.92
C ALA A 5 -9.10 18.04 -17.66
N PHE A 6 -9.29 16.73 -17.78
CA PHE A 6 -8.93 15.76 -16.76
C PHE A 6 -7.41 15.84 -16.62
N GLU A 7 -6.94 16.56 -15.60
CA GLU A 7 -5.55 16.52 -15.20
C GLU A 7 -5.22 15.07 -14.91
N ALA A 8 -4.36 14.49 -15.75
CA ALA A 8 -3.82 13.17 -15.54
C ALA A 8 -3.11 13.21 -14.18
N GLY A 9 -3.69 12.52 -13.20
CA GLY A 9 -3.09 12.30 -11.89
C GLY A 9 -1.85 11.41 -12.03
N ALA A 10 -0.75 11.98 -12.49
CA ALA A 10 0.57 11.50 -12.14
C ALA A 10 0.81 11.92 -10.68
N ARG A 11 0.43 11.07 -9.73
CA ARG A 11 1.02 11.16 -8.39
C ARG A 11 2.43 10.62 -8.52
N GLU A 12 3.42 11.45 -8.26
CA GLU A 12 4.81 11.02 -8.15
C GLU A 12 4.90 9.73 -7.32
N PRO A 13 5.51 8.65 -7.86
CA PRO A 13 6.08 7.65 -6.98
C PRO A 13 7.22 8.35 -6.21
N LEU A 14 7.36 8.07 -4.91
CA LEU A 14 8.54 8.32 -4.06
C LEU A 14 8.58 9.54 -3.11
N ALA A 15 7.71 10.54 -3.20
CA ALA A 15 7.91 11.79 -2.43
C ALA A 15 7.59 11.75 -0.91
N GLN A 16 7.10 10.64 -0.34
CA GLN A 16 6.84 10.52 1.12
C GLN A 16 7.54 9.33 1.78
N GLY A 17 8.59 8.79 1.14
CA GLY A 17 9.55 7.92 1.79
C GLY A 17 10.53 8.69 2.67
N GLY A 18 10.04 9.56 3.57
CA GLY A 18 10.88 10.07 4.64
C GLY A 18 11.44 8.87 5.40
N ASP A 19 12.77 8.73 5.38
CA ASP A 19 13.56 7.51 5.65
C ASP A 19 12.78 6.40 6.39
N ARG A 20 11.99 5.62 5.62
CA ARG A 20 11.14 4.55 6.18
C ARG A 20 12.01 3.48 6.83
N GLN A 21 13.24 3.29 6.34
CA GLN A 21 14.19 2.34 6.91
C GLN A 21 14.74 2.86 8.24
N ALA A 22 15.16 4.12 8.35
CA ALA A 22 15.57 4.69 9.63
C ALA A 22 14.41 4.75 10.62
N SER A 23 13.20 5.11 10.18
CA SER A 23 12.00 5.07 11.02
C SER A 23 11.75 3.66 11.55
N ARG A 24 11.86 2.64 10.69
CA ARG A 24 11.72 1.24 11.08
C ARG A 24 12.81 0.81 12.06
N ALA A 25 14.05 1.24 11.86
CA ALA A 25 15.15 0.97 12.79
C ALA A 25 14.87 1.59 14.17
N LEU A 26 14.42 2.84 14.20
CA LEU A 26 14.02 3.52 15.43
C LEU A 26 12.89 2.79 16.16
N TRP A 27 11.80 2.45 15.47
CA TRP A 27 10.67 1.77 16.10
C TRP A 27 10.99 0.35 16.55
N ARG A 28 11.89 -0.37 15.87
CA ARG A 28 12.40 -1.66 16.35
C ARG A 28 13.21 -1.49 17.64
N LEU A 29 14.12 -0.53 17.68
CA LEU A 29 14.88 -0.22 18.89
C LEU A 29 13.95 0.11 20.06
N LEU A 30 12.95 0.97 19.83
CA LEU A 30 11.97 1.33 20.87
C LEU A 30 11.13 0.12 21.30
N LEU A 31 10.73 -0.75 20.39
CA LEU A 31 10.02 -1.98 20.73
C LEU A 31 10.85 -2.90 21.64
N GLU A 32 12.15 -3.03 21.34
CA GLU A 32 13.10 -3.88 22.05
C GLU A 32 13.50 -3.31 23.42
N THR A 33 13.61 -1.98 23.53
CA THR A 33 14.14 -1.28 24.71
C THR A 33 13.08 -0.60 25.59
N ALA A 34 11.82 -0.57 25.18
CA ALA A 34 10.77 0.11 25.94
C ALA A 34 10.55 -0.53 27.32
N ASP A 35 10.64 0.32 28.35
CA ASP A 35 10.37 -0.05 29.75
C ASP A 35 8.87 0.00 30.12
N ASN A 36 8.00 0.42 29.20
CA ASN A 36 6.56 0.48 29.43
C ASN A 36 5.74 -0.07 28.25
N ASP A 37 4.58 -0.63 28.59
CA ASP A 37 3.71 -1.34 27.64
C ASP A 37 3.06 -0.41 26.63
N TRP A 38 2.82 0.85 26.99
CA TRP A 38 2.27 1.85 26.09
C TRP A 38 3.22 2.10 24.91
N LEU A 39 4.52 2.35 25.19
CA LEU A 39 5.52 2.60 24.16
C LEU A 39 5.77 1.36 23.31
N ARG A 40 5.79 0.17 23.92
CA ARG A 40 5.90 -1.10 23.16
C ARG A 40 4.74 -1.27 22.18
N SER A 41 3.52 -1.00 22.64
CA SER A 41 2.31 -1.06 21.80
C SER A 41 2.34 -0.01 20.69
N ASP A 42 2.80 1.21 20.98
CA ASP A 42 2.92 2.25 19.97
C ASP A 42 3.96 1.88 18.90
N ALA A 43 5.12 1.37 19.31
CA ALA A 43 6.16 0.90 18.40
C ALA A 43 5.67 -0.23 17.49
N SER A 44 4.97 -1.24 18.04
CA SER A 44 4.35 -2.30 17.24
C SER A 44 3.39 -1.75 16.19
N ARG A 45 2.53 -0.80 16.59
CA ARG A 45 1.57 -0.16 15.68
C ARG A 45 2.28 0.63 14.57
N ARG A 46 3.34 1.36 14.89
CA ARG A 46 4.13 2.12 13.91
C ARG A 46 4.83 1.22 12.91
N LEU A 47 5.37 0.08 13.36
CA LEU A 47 5.96 -0.92 12.47
C LEU A 47 4.91 -1.50 11.51
N ALA A 48 3.72 -1.87 12.02
CA ALA A 48 2.63 -2.35 11.17
C ALA A 48 2.21 -1.32 10.11
N GLN A 49 2.19 -0.03 10.45
CA GLN A 49 1.91 1.05 9.50
C GLN A 49 2.96 1.12 8.38
N LEU A 50 4.24 1.04 8.73
CA LEU A 50 5.33 1.03 7.73
C LEU A 50 5.27 -0.21 6.83
N ASP A 51 4.93 -1.37 7.38
CA ASP A 51 4.77 -2.60 6.62
C ASP A 51 3.56 -2.51 5.67
N ALA A 52 2.46 -1.90 6.10
CA ALA A 52 1.31 -1.65 5.24
C ALA A 52 1.65 -0.73 4.07
N MET A 53 2.46 0.31 4.28
CA MET A 53 2.94 1.20 3.21
C MET A 53 3.80 0.43 2.18
N ASP A 54 4.70 -0.45 2.65
CA ASP A 54 5.53 -1.26 1.77
C ASP A 54 4.70 -2.28 0.97
N HIS A 55 3.64 -2.84 1.57
CA HIS A 55 2.65 -3.66 0.88
C HIS A 55 1.87 -2.88 -0.19
N ILE A 56 1.42 -1.66 0.11
CA ILE A 56 0.73 -0.80 -0.86
C ILE A 56 1.63 -0.55 -2.07
N ASP A 57 2.91 -0.25 -1.86
CA ASP A 57 3.88 -0.06 -2.95
C ASP A 57 4.05 -1.35 -3.78
N ALA A 58 4.09 -2.52 -3.13
CA ALA A 58 4.20 -3.81 -3.82
C ALA A 58 2.96 -4.13 -4.65
N LEU A 59 1.77 -3.91 -4.10
CA LEU A 59 0.50 -4.09 -4.79
C LEU A 59 0.34 -3.07 -5.93
N GLY A 60 0.86 -1.85 -5.78
CA GLY A 60 0.91 -0.86 -6.86
C GLY A 60 1.71 -1.36 -8.06
N ARG A 61 2.85 -2.03 -7.82
CA ARG A 61 3.63 -2.68 -8.88
C ARG A 61 2.87 -3.84 -9.54
N VAL A 62 2.07 -4.58 -8.79
CA VAL A 62 1.19 -5.63 -9.33
C VAL A 62 0.16 -5.03 -10.29
N VAL A 63 -0.51 -3.94 -9.89
CA VAL A 63 -1.50 -3.25 -10.73
C VAL A 63 -0.84 -2.69 -11.99
N ALA A 64 0.37 -2.12 -11.88
CA ALA A 64 1.14 -1.66 -13.03
C ALA A 64 1.47 -2.81 -13.99
N ALA A 65 1.97 -3.94 -13.49
CA ALA A 65 2.26 -5.11 -14.30
C ALA A 65 1.02 -5.69 -14.99
N TYR A 66 -0.16 -5.63 -14.34
CA TYR A 66 -1.43 -6.03 -14.96
C TYR A 66 -1.75 -5.16 -16.18
N ARG A 67 -1.58 -3.84 -16.07
CA ARG A 67 -1.81 -2.90 -17.18
C ARG A 67 -0.84 -3.15 -18.34
N GLU A 68 0.44 -3.36 -18.03
CA GLU A 68 1.46 -3.65 -19.03
C GLU A 68 1.17 -4.93 -19.83
N ARG A 69 0.48 -5.91 -19.21
CA ARG A 69 0.03 -7.14 -19.85
C ARG A 69 -1.29 -6.98 -20.63
N GLY A 70 -1.78 -5.76 -20.82
CA GLY A 70 -3.04 -5.47 -21.51
C GLY A 70 -4.28 -5.58 -20.63
N GLY A 71 -4.12 -5.68 -19.31
CA GLY A 71 -5.22 -5.67 -18.36
C GLY A 71 -5.96 -4.34 -18.38
N VAL A 72 -7.29 -4.41 -18.52
CA VAL A 72 -8.17 -3.23 -18.60
C VAL A 72 -8.97 -3.04 -17.31
N ALA A 73 -9.41 -1.80 -17.09
CA ALA A 73 -10.36 -1.48 -16.04
C ALA A 73 -11.75 -2.09 -16.34
N PRO A 74 -12.58 -2.38 -15.33
CA PRO A 74 -12.33 -2.13 -13.91
C PRO A 74 -11.30 -3.09 -13.30
N PHE A 75 -10.37 -2.56 -12.50
CA PHE A 75 -9.44 -3.34 -11.70
C PHE A 75 -10.18 -3.97 -10.52
N THR A 76 -10.06 -5.29 -10.39
CA THR A 76 -10.60 -6.03 -9.25
C THR A 76 -9.55 -6.98 -8.71
N TRP A 77 -9.67 -7.34 -7.43
CA TRP A 77 -8.80 -8.35 -6.84
C TRP A 77 -8.90 -9.68 -7.59
N ASP A 78 -10.11 -10.08 -7.99
CA ASP A 78 -10.33 -11.30 -8.76
C ASP A 78 -9.63 -11.26 -10.13
N ALA A 79 -9.61 -10.12 -10.82
CA ALA A 79 -8.90 -9.99 -12.09
C ALA A 79 -7.40 -10.21 -11.92
N LEU A 80 -6.81 -9.67 -10.84
CA LEU A 80 -5.39 -9.85 -10.53
C LEU A 80 -5.07 -11.29 -10.09
N VAL A 81 -5.98 -11.95 -9.37
CA VAL A 81 -5.88 -13.38 -9.02
C VAL A 81 -5.95 -14.25 -10.27
N ASN A 82 -6.94 -14.04 -11.13
CA ASN A 82 -7.14 -14.80 -12.37
C ASN A 82 -5.98 -14.60 -13.37
N ALA A 83 -5.37 -13.42 -13.37
CA ALA A 83 -4.15 -13.14 -14.13
C ALA A 83 -2.88 -13.78 -13.55
N GLY A 84 -2.98 -14.45 -12.39
CA GLY A 84 -1.87 -15.11 -11.71
C GLY A 84 -0.85 -14.14 -11.10
N LEU A 85 -1.20 -12.86 -10.93
CA LEU A 85 -0.29 -11.84 -10.39
C LEU A 85 -0.26 -11.85 -8.86
N ILE A 86 -1.34 -12.32 -8.24
CA ILE A 86 -1.46 -12.51 -6.78
C ILE A 86 -2.17 -13.84 -6.50
N ARG A 87 -1.93 -14.40 -5.32
CA ARG A 87 -2.51 -15.70 -4.91
C ARG A 87 -3.94 -15.59 -4.36
N ALA A 88 -4.25 -14.47 -3.70
CA ALA A 88 -5.52 -14.22 -3.05
C ALA A 88 -5.72 -12.72 -2.82
N VAL A 89 -6.93 -12.32 -2.42
CA VAL A 89 -7.23 -10.94 -2.01
C VAL A 89 -6.32 -10.52 -0.85
N PRO A 90 -5.49 -9.48 -1.00
CA PRO A 90 -4.53 -9.09 0.02
C PRO A 90 -5.21 -8.38 1.20
N ARG A 91 -4.61 -8.54 2.38
CA ARG A 91 -4.93 -7.84 3.62
C ARG A 91 -3.67 -7.25 4.19
N ASP A 92 -3.80 -6.17 4.96
CA ASP A 92 -2.69 -5.59 5.68
C ASP A 92 -2.22 -6.52 6.83
N PRO A 93 -1.07 -6.24 7.46
CA PRO A 93 -0.58 -7.04 8.59
C PRO A 93 -1.55 -7.11 9.79
N ALA A 94 -2.51 -6.19 9.90
CA ALA A 94 -3.55 -6.19 10.92
C ALA A 94 -4.83 -6.94 10.47
N GLY A 95 -4.86 -7.50 9.25
CA GLY A 95 -6.01 -8.21 8.67
C GLY A 95 -7.05 -7.31 7.99
N VAL A 96 -6.81 -6.00 7.93
CA VAL A 96 -7.69 -5.02 7.28
C VAL A 96 -7.59 -5.20 5.75
N PRO A 97 -8.72 -5.30 5.03
CA PRO A 97 -8.70 -5.34 3.57
C PRO A 97 -8.10 -4.07 2.96
N TYR A 98 -7.31 -4.22 1.91
CA TYR A 98 -6.97 -3.09 1.04
C TYR A 98 -8.14 -2.77 0.11
N HIS A 99 -8.34 -1.48 -0.13
CA HIS A 99 -9.28 -1.03 -1.14
C HIS A 99 -8.52 -0.71 -2.44
N LEU A 100 -9.09 -1.18 -3.55
CA LEU A 100 -8.56 -1.01 -4.90
C LEU A 100 -9.54 -0.17 -5.70
N GLY A 101 -9.11 1.02 -6.09
CA GLY A 101 -9.90 1.91 -6.94
C GLY A 101 -10.16 1.25 -8.30
N PRO A 102 -11.41 0.97 -8.68
CA PRO A 102 -11.71 0.15 -9.85
C PRO A 102 -11.29 0.80 -11.17
N TYR A 103 -11.23 2.13 -11.25
CA TYR A 103 -10.85 2.84 -12.48
C TYR A 103 -9.46 3.49 -12.37
N SER A 104 -9.05 3.90 -11.18
CA SER A 104 -7.73 4.51 -10.97
C SER A 104 -6.62 3.49 -10.74
N GLY A 105 -6.94 2.27 -10.28
CA GLY A 105 -5.97 1.29 -9.78
C GLY A 105 -5.22 1.75 -8.53
N THR A 106 -5.70 2.81 -7.87
CA THR A 106 -5.13 3.33 -6.63
C THR A 106 -5.40 2.37 -5.49
N LEU A 107 -4.46 2.28 -4.56
CA LEU A 107 -4.57 1.46 -3.36
C LEU A 107 -4.58 2.35 -2.14
N ASP A 108 -5.51 2.05 -1.24
CA ASP A 108 -5.61 2.68 0.07
C ASP A 108 -6.06 1.65 1.12
N LEU A 109 -5.97 2.05 2.39
CA LEU A 109 -6.53 1.31 3.50
C LEU A 109 -8.04 1.64 3.58
N GLY A 110 -8.87 0.62 3.75
CA GLY A 110 -10.32 0.78 3.94
C GLY A 110 -10.72 1.34 5.29
#